data_AF-U5U029-F1
#
_entry.id   AF-U5U029-F1
#
_cell.length_a   1.000
_cell.length_b   1.000
_cell.length_c   1.000
_cell.angle_alpha   90.00
_cell.angle_beta   90.00
_cell.angle_gamma   90.00
#
_symmetry.space_group_name_H-M   'P 1'
#
loop_
_entity.id
_entity.type
_entity.pdbx_description
1 polymer ?
#
loop_
_entity_poly.entity_id
_entity_poly.type
_entity_poly.pdbx_seq_one_letter_code
_entity_poly.pdbx_strand_id
1 'polypeptide(L)'
;MGALNNYRTPIIQALMGGFPIYTEVDVCFDAYLKAFTAFVCRTFSDEYDQSFFECQNFLIDMAHPALNSSERLRSIFLRQSRDLLIFAGDSANLRLCDWMSFCLEALEGVSLETIGEGLQTLEVLLSIGTDIEEFFPQIICRLATIALVAKEEFVQKYPGPSSGQLQLAELVEAVSHQLIRSADNELLLTICTKVSSQFQERRCDEPSLVDAITEWLSWFSSLLQEGRDPKGEKEATSPGPQIKV
;
A
#
# COMPACT_ATOMS: atom_id res chain seq x y z
N MET A 1 18.11 26.24 12.33
CA MET A 1 17.71 25.63 11.05
C MET A 1 17.78 26.66 9.92
N GLY A 2 18.97 27.14 9.52
CA GLY A 2 19.07 28.26 8.54
C GLY A 2 20.14 28.09 7.46
N ALA A 3 21.22 27.34 7.71
CA ALA A 3 22.31 27.18 6.74
C ALA A 3 22.05 26.07 5.70
N LEU A 4 21.30 25.02 6.04
CA LEU A 4 21.01 23.89 5.14
C LEU A 4 20.01 24.22 4.03
N ASN A 5 19.13 25.21 4.23
CA ASN A 5 18.15 25.62 3.21
C ASN A 5 18.84 26.14 1.94
N ASN A 6 20.01 26.79 2.08
CA ASN A 6 20.81 27.28 0.96
C ASN A 6 21.51 26.14 0.17
N TYR A 7 21.62 24.95 0.76
CA TYR A 7 22.20 23.76 0.12
C TYR A 7 21.14 22.76 -0.36
N ARG A 8 19.86 22.97 -0.04
CA ARG A 8 18.75 22.12 -0.48
C ARG A 8 18.77 21.93 -2.00
N THR A 9 18.71 23.04 -2.75
CA THR A 9 18.63 23.00 -4.21
C THR A 9 19.86 22.36 -4.86
N PRO A 10 21.12 22.74 -4.54
CA PRO A 10 22.29 22.07 -5.10
C PRO A 10 22.35 20.56 -4.81
N ILE A 11 21.95 20.14 -3.60
CA ILE A 11 21.98 18.72 -3.24
C ILE A 11 20.89 17.95 -3.98
N ILE A 12 19.67 18.49 -4.08
CA ILE A 12 18.59 17.88 -4.88
C ILE A 12 19.02 17.72 -6.33
N GLN A 13 19.61 18.76 -6.93
CA GLN A 13 20.11 18.68 -8.30
C GLN A 13 21.20 17.61 -8.48
N ALA A 14 22.13 17.49 -7.52
CA ALA A 14 23.15 16.45 -7.54
C ALA A 14 22.54 15.04 -7.40
N LEU A 15 21.53 14.89 -6.53
CA LEU A 15 20.82 13.63 -6.35
C LEU A 15 20.00 13.25 -7.60
N MET A 16 19.26 14.18 -8.19
CA MET A 16 18.50 13.94 -9.43
C MET A 16 19.45 13.65 -10.62
N GLY A 17 20.55 14.40 -10.75
CA GLY A 17 21.55 14.16 -11.78
C GLY A 17 22.36 12.86 -11.58
N GLY A 18 22.38 12.33 -10.35
CA GLY A 18 23.11 11.13 -9.97
C GLY A 18 22.27 9.85 -9.91
N PHE A 19 21.10 9.83 -10.55
CA PHE A 19 20.25 8.64 -10.59
C PHE A 19 20.97 7.47 -11.29
N PRO A 20 20.96 6.24 -10.71
CA PRO A 20 21.68 5.09 -11.29
C PRO A 20 21.17 4.74 -12.69
N ILE A 21 22.09 4.44 -13.62
CA ILE A 21 21.75 4.07 -14.99
C ILE A 21 22.36 2.71 -15.39
N TYR A 22 21.68 1.99 -16.29
CA TYR A 22 22.14 0.71 -16.84
C TYR A 22 22.57 -0.29 -15.75
N THR A 23 23.83 -0.74 -15.80
CA THR A 23 24.40 -1.72 -14.88
C THR A 23 24.51 -1.23 -13.44
N GLU A 24 24.42 0.07 -13.21
CA GLU A 24 24.50 0.65 -11.85
C GLU A 24 23.21 0.43 -11.06
N VAL A 25 22.08 0.23 -11.74
CA VAL A 25 20.76 0.10 -11.10
C VAL A 25 20.76 -1.09 -10.14
N ASP A 26 21.22 -2.27 -10.58
CA ASP A 26 21.23 -3.46 -9.73
C ASP A 26 22.16 -3.36 -8.50
N VAL A 27 23.13 -2.45 -8.53
CA VAL A 27 24.15 -2.29 -7.49
C VAL A 27 23.81 -1.16 -6.52
N CYS A 28 23.38 -0.01 -7.05
CA CYS A 28 23.31 1.24 -6.29
C CYS A 28 21.89 1.71 -6.00
N PHE A 29 20.86 1.12 -6.62
CA PHE A 29 19.49 1.64 -6.55
C PHE A 29 18.94 1.72 -5.12
N ASP A 30 19.15 0.70 -4.28
CA ASP A 30 18.71 0.71 -2.87
C ASP A 30 19.36 1.84 -2.07
N ALA A 31 20.70 1.97 -2.17
CA ALA A 31 21.44 3.01 -1.47
C ALA A 31 21.08 4.42 -1.97
N TYR A 32 20.88 4.57 -3.28
CA TYR A 32 20.45 5.81 -3.90
C TYR A 32 19.08 6.23 -3.39
N LEU A 33 18.08 5.34 -3.47
CA LEU A 33 16.71 5.63 -3.05
C LEU A 33 16.67 6.03 -1.59
N LYS A 34 17.35 5.27 -0.72
CA LYS A 34 17.46 5.57 0.70
C LYS A 34 18.05 6.96 0.97
N ALA A 35 19.09 7.35 0.22
CA ALA A 35 19.70 8.67 0.36
C ALA A 35 18.77 9.79 -0.16
N PHE A 36 18.16 9.57 -1.32
CA PHE A 36 17.24 10.50 -1.95
C PHE A 36 16.04 10.79 -1.06
N THR A 37 15.31 9.74 -0.65
CA THR A 37 14.07 9.88 0.12
C THR A 37 14.33 10.45 1.50
N ALA A 38 15.40 10.02 2.18
CA ALA A 38 15.79 10.58 3.47
C ALA A 38 16.18 12.06 3.38
N PHE A 39 16.83 12.50 2.30
CA PHE A 39 17.17 13.91 2.13
C PHE A 39 15.92 14.75 1.84
N VAL A 40 15.08 14.32 0.91
CA VAL A 40 13.84 15.01 0.54
C VAL A 40 12.93 15.17 1.76
N CYS A 41 12.58 14.09 2.45
CA CYS A 41 11.66 14.14 3.60
C CYS A 41 12.19 14.97 4.78
N ARG A 42 13.51 15.19 4.89
CA ARG A 42 14.11 16.00 5.96
C ARG A 42 14.24 17.48 5.60
N THR A 43 14.20 17.83 4.32
CA THR A 43 14.50 19.19 3.85
C THR A 43 13.28 19.95 3.38
N PHE A 44 12.20 19.26 3.04
CA PHE A 44 10.89 19.87 2.83
C PHE A 44 10.08 19.88 4.12
N SER A 45 9.27 20.92 4.29
CA SER A 45 8.37 21.10 5.44
C SER A 45 6.90 21.16 5.03
N ASP A 46 6.63 21.17 3.73
CA ASP A 46 5.31 21.30 3.13
C ASP A 46 5.22 20.32 1.97
N GLU A 47 4.19 19.46 2.00
CA GLU A 47 3.89 18.47 0.97
C GLU A 47 3.40 19.12 -0.35
N TYR A 48 3.03 20.40 -0.32
CA TYR A 48 2.60 21.18 -1.49
C TYR A 48 3.71 22.07 -2.08
N ASP A 49 4.97 21.96 -1.61
CA ASP A 49 6.11 22.66 -2.21
C ASP A 49 6.34 22.15 -3.65
N GLN A 50 6.36 23.07 -4.62
CA GLN A 50 6.58 22.74 -6.03
C GLN A 50 7.86 21.92 -6.27
N SER A 51 8.94 22.22 -5.55
CA SER A 51 10.20 21.48 -5.67
C SER A 51 10.13 20.10 -5.02
N PHE A 52 9.24 19.89 -4.04
CA PHE A 52 8.95 18.56 -3.52
C PHE A 52 8.22 17.72 -4.58
N PHE A 53 7.19 18.29 -5.22
CA PHE A 53 6.48 17.62 -6.31
C PHE A 53 7.41 17.26 -7.47
N GLU A 54 8.35 18.13 -7.83
CA GLU A 54 9.37 17.83 -8.85
C GLU A 54 10.24 16.63 -8.44
N CYS A 55 10.59 16.51 -7.16
CA CYS A 55 11.32 15.34 -6.65
C CYS A 55 10.49 14.06 -6.75
N GLN A 56 9.20 14.11 -6.41
CA GLN A 56 8.30 12.96 -6.53
C GLN A 56 8.13 12.52 -7.98
N ASN A 57 7.84 13.47 -8.89
CA ASN A 57 7.68 13.19 -10.31
C ASN A 57 8.95 12.58 -10.90
N PHE A 58 10.09 13.21 -10.64
CA PHE A 58 11.38 12.70 -11.07
C PHE A 58 11.61 11.26 -10.60
N LEU A 59 11.38 11.00 -9.30
CA LEU A 59 11.62 9.69 -8.73
C LEU A 59 10.76 8.61 -9.39
N ILE A 60 9.47 8.88 -9.59
CA ILE A 60 8.54 7.95 -10.24
C ILE A 60 8.93 7.73 -11.70
N ASP A 61 9.13 8.81 -12.47
CA ASP A 61 9.38 8.73 -13.90
C ASP A 61 10.69 8.01 -14.21
N MET A 62 11.74 8.27 -13.42
CA MET A 62 13.05 7.64 -13.60
C MET A 62 13.09 6.20 -13.11
N ALA A 63 12.34 5.86 -12.06
CA ALA A 63 12.28 4.49 -11.55
C ALA A 63 11.45 3.57 -12.45
N HIS A 64 10.41 4.09 -13.11
CA HIS A 64 9.42 3.29 -13.83
C HIS A 64 10.01 2.18 -14.74
N PRO A 65 11.04 2.43 -15.59
CA PRO A 65 11.64 1.37 -16.41
C PRO A 65 12.28 0.25 -15.58
N ALA A 66 12.93 0.61 -14.46
CA ALA A 66 13.57 -0.35 -13.57
C ALA A 66 12.53 -1.23 -12.87
N LEU A 67 11.42 -0.64 -12.39
CA LEU A 67 10.36 -1.37 -11.68
C LEU A 67 9.70 -2.43 -12.56
N ASN A 68 9.49 -2.12 -13.84
CA ASN A 68 8.91 -3.06 -14.81
C ASN A 68 9.85 -4.21 -15.19
N SER A 69 11.16 -4.05 -14.99
CA SER A 69 12.15 -5.05 -15.39
C SER A 69 12.50 -6.06 -14.30
N SER A 70 12.27 -5.73 -13.03
CA SER A 70 12.74 -6.55 -11.90
C SER A 70 11.84 -6.41 -10.68
N GLU A 71 11.31 -7.55 -10.24
CA GLU A 71 10.52 -7.64 -9.01
C GLU A 71 11.30 -7.17 -7.77
N ARG A 72 12.61 -7.50 -7.71
CA ARG A 72 13.50 -7.06 -6.64
C ARG A 72 13.62 -5.54 -6.59
N LEU A 73 13.74 -4.88 -7.74
CA LEU A 73 13.83 -3.42 -7.81
C LEU A 73 12.50 -2.76 -7.40
N ARG A 74 11.36 -3.38 -7.74
CA ARG A 74 10.03 -2.97 -7.26
C ARG A 74 9.93 -3.03 -5.74
N SER A 75 10.33 -4.15 -5.13
CA SER A 75 10.36 -4.30 -3.67
C SER A 75 11.23 -3.22 -2.99
N ILE A 76 12.45 -3.00 -3.50
CA ILE A 76 13.36 -1.97 -2.99
C ILE A 76 12.72 -0.57 -3.10
N PHE A 77 12.13 -0.26 -4.24
CA PHE A 77 11.48 1.03 -4.47
C PHE A 77 10.36 1.28 -3.47
N LEU A 78 9.42 0.35 -3.33
CA LEU A 78 8.31 0.47 -2.39
C LEU A 78 8.81 0.65 -0.95
N ARG A 79 9.81 -0.15 -0.54
CA ARG A 79 10.41 -0.05 0.79
C ARG A 79 11.03 1.32 1.06
N GLN A 80 11.89 1.79 0.16
CA GLN A 80 12.68 3.01 0.40
C GLN A 80 11.89 4.30 0.15
N SER A 81 10.84 4.25 -0.66
CA SER A 81 10.01 5.41 -0.99
C SER A 81 8.77 5.56 -0.11
N ARG A 82 8.45 4.57 0.75
CA ARG A 82 7.30 4.65 1.66
C ARG A 82 7.31 5.88 2.55
N ASP A 83 8.46 6.25 3.13
CA ASP A 83 8.55 7.45 3.96
C ASP A 83 8.25 8.73 3.16
N LEU A 84 8.63 8.76 1.88
CA LEU A 84 8.30 9.86 0.98
C LEU A 84 6.80 9.87 0.68
N LEU A 85 6.18 8.71 0.48
CA LEU A 85 4.74 8.60 0.29
C LEU A 85 3.96 9.05 1.54
N ILE A 86 4.39 8.64 2.73
CA ILE A 86 3.80 9.09 4.01
C ILE A 86 3.94 10.60 4.16
N PHE A 87 5.12 11.15 3.84
CA PHE A 87 5.35 12.59 3.88
C PHE A 87 4.53 13.36 2.84
N ALA A 88 4.28 12.77 1.66
CA ALA A 88 3.50 13.42 0.61
C ALA A 88 2.02 13.59 0.99
N GLY A 89 1.49 12.77 1.88
CA GLY A 89 0.10 12.87 2.33
C GLY A 89 -0.87 12.92 1.15
N ASP A 90 -1.78 13.91 1.16
CA ASP A 90 -2.79 14.08 0.12
C ASP A 90 -2.17 14.43 -1.24
N SER A 91 -0.97 15.01 -1.23
CA SER A 91 -0.22 15.41 -2.42
C SER A 91 0.23 14.20 -3.27
N ALA A 92 0.29 13.00 -2.65
CA ALA A 92 0.48 11.73 -3.36
C ALA A 92 -0.61 11.43 -4.40
N ASN A 93 -1.82 12.00 -4.22
CA ASN A 93 -2.94 11.75 -5.13
C ASN A 93 -2.68 12.22 -6.56
N LEU A 94 -1.78 13.19 -6.76
CA LEU A 94 -1.37 13.64 -8.10
C LEU A 94 -0.70 12.55 -8.94
N ARG A 95 -0.16 11.51 -8.28
CA ARG A 95 0.48 10.34 -8.91
C ARG A 95 -0.11 9.03 -8.38
N LEU A 96 -1.37 9.05 -7.93
CA LEU A 96 -2.04 7.90 -7.31
C LEU A 96 -2.02 6.66 -8.22
N CYS A 97 -2.32 6.83 -9.50
CA CYS A 97 -2.34 5.72 -10.46
C CYS A 97 -0.97 5.03 -10.56
N ASP A 98 0.13 5.78 -10.57
CA ASP A 98 1.48 5.20 -10.62
C ASP A 98 1.78 4.42 -9.33
N TRP A 99 1.54 5.04 -8.17
CA TRP A 99 1.75 4.40 -6.86
C TRP A 99 0.93 3.12 -6.72
N MET A 100 -0.34 3.19 -7.11
CA MET A 100 -1.25 2.06 -7.06
C MET A 100 -0.83 0.98 -8.05
N SER A 101 -0.40 1.32 -9.27
CA SER A 101 0.14 0.35 -10.23
C SER A 101 1.34 -0.39 -9.65
N PHE A 102 2.31 0.33 -9.08
CA PHE A 102 3.48 -0.31 -8.47
C PHE A 102 3.11 -1.23 -7.31
N CYS A 103 2.16 -0.85 -6.47
CA CYS A 103 1.68 -1.70 -5.40
C CYS A 103 0.97 -2.95 -5.94
N LEU A 104 0.02 -2.77 -6.86
CA LEU A 104 -0.75 -3.86 -7.43
C LEU A 104 0.11 -4.87 -8.21
N GLU A 105 1.14 -4.40 -8.90
CA GLU A 105 2.13 -5.27 -9.55
C GLU A 105 3.02 -6.00 -8.52
N ALA A 106 3.36 -5.36 -7.40
CA ALA A 106 4.11 -6.02 -6.32
C ALA A 106 3.30 -7.15 -5.67
N LEU A 107 1.98 -6.97 -5.54
CA LEU A 107 1.06 -7.99 -5.04
C LEU A 107 0.87 -9.17 -6.01
N GLU A 108 1.23 -9.02 -7.29
CA GLU A 108 1.29 -10.12 -8.28
C GLU A 108 2.68 -10.78 -8.35
N GLY A 109 3.63 -10.32 -7.53
CA GLY A 109 4.97 -10.89 -7.45
C GLY A 109 4.98 -12.32 -6.92
N VAL A 110 6.13 -12.99 -7.06
CA VAL A 110 6.33 -14.37 -6.54
C VAL A 110 7.16 -14.40 -5.26
N SER A 111 7.81 -13.30 -4.90
CA SER A 111 8.57 -13.18 -3.65
C SER A 111 7.68 -12.66 -2.52
N LEU A 112 7.73 -13.35 -1.37
CA LEU A 112 7.07 -12.89 -0.14
C LEU A 112 7.53 -11.49 0.29
N GLU A 113 8.80 -11.14 0.04
CA GLU A 113 9.33 -9.80 0.32
C GLU A 113 8.61 -8.75 -0.54
N THR A 114 8.49 -8.98 -1.85
CA THR A 114 7.81 -8.05 -2.76
C THR A 114 6.34 -7.88 -2.40
N ILE A 115 5.64 -8.98 -2.16
CA ILE A 115 4.23 -8.93 -1.77
C ILE A 115 4.08 -8.17 -0.45
N GLY A 116 4.95 -8.43 0.53
CA GLY A 116 4.95 -7.73 1.82
C GLY A 116 5.16 -6.22 1.69
N GLU A 117 6.15 -5.79 0.91
CA GLU A 117 6.38 -4.36 0.65
C GLU A 117 5.22 -3.72 -0.13
N GLY A 118 4.58 -4.49 -1.02
CA GLY A 118 3.34 -4.11 -1.71
C GLY A 118 2.18 -3.87 -0.75
N LEU A 119 1.92 -4.80 0.18
CA LEU A 119 0.85 -4.67 1.18
C LEU A 119 1.08 -3.49 2.12
N GLN A 120 2.29 -3.33 2.64
CA GLN A 120 2.63 -2.21 3.53
C GLN A 120 2.47 -0.85 2.86
N THR A 121 2.83 -0.76 1.57
CA THR A 121 2.70 0.50 0.83
C THR A 121 1.24 0.75 0.43
N LEU A 122 0.50 -0.31 0.09
CA LEU A 122 -0.94 -0.22 -0.15
C LEU A 122 -1.70 0.24 1.08
N GLU A 123 -1.36 -0.23 2.28
CA GLU A 123 -1.96 0.25 3.54
C GLU A 123 -1.82 1.78 3.67
N VAL A 124 -0.63 2.31 3.38
CA VAL A 124 -0.39 3.76 3.36
C VAL A 124 -1.26 4.45 2.32
N LEU A 125 -1.29 3.95 1.07
CA LEU A 125 -2.12 4.54 0.00
C LEU A 125 -3.61 4.53 0.34
N LEU A 126 -4.11 3.48 0.97
CA LEU A 126 -5.51 3.45 1.42
C LEU A 126 -5.78 4.48 2.51
N SER A 127 -4.78 4.88 3.30
CA SER A 127 -4.94 5.87 4.38
C SER A 127 -4.91 7.33 3.92
N ILE A 128 -4.26 7.63 2.79
CA ILE A 128 -4.07 9.00 2.25
C ILE A 128 -4.75 9.22 0.89
N GLY A 129 -5.17 8.13 0.24
CA GLY A 129 -5.72 8.16 -1.10
C GLY A 129 -7.15 8.69 -1.14
N THR A 130 -7.43 9.54 -2.12
CA THR A 130 -8.77 10.02 -2.46
C THR A 130 -9.22 9.38 -3.77
N ASP A 131 -10.51 9.11 -3.91
CA ASP A 131 -11.11 8.54 -5.13
C ASP A 131 -10.47 7.20 -5.59
N ILE A 132 -10.07 6.35 -4.63
CA ILE A 132 -9.38 5.07 -4.85
C ILE A 132 -10.32 3.91 -5.23
N GLU A 133 -11.63 4.16 -5.38
CA GLU A 133 -12.65 3.13 -5.57
C GLU A 133 -12.43 2.28 -6.83
N GLU A 134 -11.84 2.86 -7.87
CA GLU A 134 -11.55 2.15 -9.12
C GLU A 134 -10.59 0.96 -8.94
N PHE A 135 -9.79 0.98 -7.87
CA PHE A 135 -8.82 -0.07 -7.57
C PHE A 135 -9.37 -1.16 -6.64
N PHE A 136 -10.50 -0.94 -5.97
CA PHE A 136 -11.03 -1.88 -4.97
C PHE A 136 -11.24 -3.30 -5.50
N PRO A 137 -11.78 -3.54 -6.72
CA PRO A 137 -11.88 -4.88 -7.25
C PRO A 137 -10.52 -5.57 -7.38
N GLN A 138 -9.49 -4.84 -7.81
CA GLN A 138 -8.14 -5.37 -7.99
C GLN A 138 -7.47 -5.68 -6.65
N ILE A 139 -7.67 -4.80 -5.66
CA ILE A 139 -7.17 -4.97 -4.29
C ILE A 139 -7.81 -6.19 -3.64
N ILE A 140 -9.14 -6.28 -3.64
CA ILE A 140 -9.89 -7.38 -3.01
C ILE A 140 -9.48 -8.73 -3.60
N CYS A 141 -9.39 -8.83 -4.93
CA CYS A 141 -8.95 -10.07 -5.59
C CYS A 141 -7.53 -10.49 -5.18
N ARG A 142 -6.60 -9.55 -5.09
CA ARG A 142 -5.21 -9.83 -4.68
C ARG A 142 -5.14 -10.22 -3.20
N LEU A 143 -5.83 -9.51 -2.31
CA LEU A 143 -5.88 -9.85 -0.89
C LEU A 143 -6.43 -11.27 -0.66
N ALA A 144 -7.52 -11.63 -1.34
CA ALA A 144 -8.07 -12.99 -1.29
C ALA A 144 -7.02 -14.02 -1.73
N THR A 145 -6.36 -13.78 -2.87
CA THR A 145 -5.34 -14.69 -3.41
C THR A 145 -4.14 -14.84 -2.47
N ILE A 146 -3.62 -13.73 -1.95
CA ILE A 146 -2.49 -13.73 -1.03
C ILE A 146 -2.84 -14.42 0.29
N ALA A 147 -4.05 -14.22 0.81
CA ALA A 147 -4.53 -14.92 2.01
C ALA A 147 -4.53 -16.44 1.83
N LEU A 148 -4.88 -16.92 0.64
CA LEU A 148 -4.83 -18.35 0.32
C LEU A 148 -3.40 -18.87 0.27
N VAL A 149 -2.49 -18.16 -0.40
CA VAL A 149 -1.06 -18.53 -0.46
C VAL A 149 -0.46 -18.58 0.95
N ALA A 150 -0.78 -17.61 1.80
CA ALA A 150 -0.35 -17.57 3.20
C ALA A 150 -0.86 -18.79 4.00
N LYS A 151 -2.05 -19.30 3.69
CA LYS A 151 -2.67 -20.48 4.32
C LYS A 151 -2.16 -21.82 3.74
N GLU A 152 -1.93 -21.95 2.43
CA GLU A 152 -1.59 -23.22 1.79
C GLU A 152 -0.14 -23.65 2.04
N GLU A 153 0.83 -22.72 2.02
CA GLU A 153 2.22 -23.08 2.28
C GLU A 153 2.48 -23.50 3.74
N PHE A 154 1.57 -23.15 4.66
CA PHE A 154 1.56 -23.61 6.05
C PHE A 154 1.35 -25.12 6.17
N VAL A 155 0.60 -25.72 5.24
CA VAL A 155 0.20 -27.14 5.29
C VAL A 155 1.28 -28.05 4.68
N GLN A 156 2.09 -27.55 3.75
CA GLN A 156 2.99 -28.41 2.95
C GLN A 156 4.44 -28.55 3.44
N LYS A 157 4.94 -27.72 4.37
CA LYS A 157 6.39 -27.76 4.71
C LYS A 157 6.81 -28.12 6.13
N TYR A 158 6.17 -27.71 7.23
CA TYR A 158 6.54 -28.13 8.60
C TYR A 158 5.40 -27.83 9.58
N PRO A 159 5.29 -28.48 10.75
CA PRO A 159 4.29 -28.13 11.76
C PRO A 159 4.75 -26.86 12.51
N GLY A 160 4.49 -25.70 11.92
CA GLY A 160 4.71 -24.39 12.52
C GLY A 160 4.69 -23.28 11.46
N PRO A 161 4.09 -22.11 11.75
CA PRO A 161 4.14 -20.98 10.82
C PRO A 161 5.59 -20.58 10.62
N SER A 162 6.06 -20.52 9.37
CA SER A 162 7.30 -19.80 9.10
C SER A 162 7.07 -18.31 9.39
N SER A 163 8.07 -17.62 9.94
CA SER A 163 7.92 -16.23 10.41
C SER A 163 7.42 -15.26 9.33
N GLY A 164 7.76 -15.53 8.06
CA GLY A 164 7.33 -14.71 6.92
C GLY A 164 5.85 -14.92 6.52
N GLN A 165 5.27 -16.10 6.77
CA GLN A 165 3.88 -16.40 6.41
C GLN A 165 2.89 -15.81 7.41
N LEU A 166 3.21 -15.88 8.70
CA LEU A 166 2.44 -15.19 9.74
C LEU A 166 2.41 -13.69 9.46
N GLN A 167 3.57 -13.12 9.12
CA GLN A 167 3.70 -11.72 8.75
C GLN A 167 2.84 -11.36 7.53
N LEU A 168 2.74 -12.23 6.52
CA LEU A 168 1.91 -11.95 5.34
C LEU A 168 0.41 -11.97 5.68
N ALA A 169 -0.03 -12.91 6.51
CA ALA A 169 -1.42 -12.97 6.97
C ALA A 169 -1.79 -11.72 7.80
N GLU A 170 -0.90 -11.29 8.70
CA GLU A 170 -1.06 -10.05 9.48
C GLU A 170 -1.15 -8.81 8.58
N LEU A 171 -0.34 -8.75 7.52
CA LEU A 171 -0.38 -7.64 6.55
C LEU A 171 -1.67 -7.64 5.72
N VAL A 172 -2.14 -8.81 5.26
CA VAL A 172 -3.43 -8.91 4.56
C VAL A 172 -4.56 -8.42 5.46
N GLU A 173 -4.55 -8.85 6.72
CA GLU A 173 -5.55 -8.41 7.70
C GLU A 173 -5.48 -6.90 7.95
N ALA A 174 -4.29 -6.32 8.09
CA ALA A 174 -4.10 -4.88 8.25
C ALA A 174 -4.66 -4.09 7.06
N VAL A 175 -4.32 -4.49 5.82
CA VAL A 175 -4.84 -3.85 4.60
C VAL A 175 -6.35 -4.02 4.49
N SER A 176 -6.90 -5.18 4.82
CA SER A 176 -8.35 -5.39 4.86
C SER A 176 -9.04 -4.42 5.82
N HIS A 177 -8.52 -4.26 7.04
CA HIS A 177 -9.08 -3.30 8.00
C HIS A 177 -8.95 -1.85 7.51
N GLN A 178 -7.83 -1.50 6.88
CA GLN A 178 -7.65 -0.16 6.33
C GLN A 178 -8.61 0.09 5.18
N LEU A 179 -8.86 -0.88 4.31
CA LEU A 179 -9.85 -0.79 3.23
C LEU A 179 -11.27 -0.54 3.78
N ILE A 180 -11.64 -1.20 4.87
CA ILE A 180 -12.93 -0.99 5.55
C ILE A 180 -13.05 0.43 6.11
N ARG A 181 -11.96 1.02 6.61
CA ARG A 181 -11.96 2.39 7.16
C ARG A 181 -12.03 3.47 6.08
N SER A 182 -11.48 3.18 4.90
CA SER A 182 -11.30 4.17 3.83
C SER A 182 -12.39 4.17 2.77
N ALA A 183 -13.38 3.27 2.84
CA ALA A 183 -14.33 3.06 1.76
C ALA A 183 -15.78 2.94 2.23
N ASP A 184 -16.71 3.10 1.30
CA ASP A 184 -18.13 2.77 1.53
C ASP A 184 -18.32 1.25 1.64
N ASN A 185 -18.80 0.79 2.81
CA ASN A 185 -19.07 -0.62 3.05
C ASN A 185 -20.11 -1.21 2.07
N GLU A 186 -21.09 -0.44 1.57
CA GLU A 186 -22.05 -0.91 0.57
C GLU A 186 -21.38 -1.19 -0.78
N LEU A 187 -20.46 -0.31 -1.18
CA LEU A 187 -19.65 -0.51 -2.38
C LEU A 187 -18.78 -1.75 -2.24
N LEU A 188 -18.06 -1.89 -1.13
CA LEU A 188 -17.20 -3.07 -0.88
C LEU A 188 -18.01 -4.37 -0.87
N LEU A 189 -19.17 -4.40 -0.21
CA LEU A 189 -20.07 -5.57 -0.22
C LEU A 189 -20.55 -5.93 -1.64
N THR A 190 -20.89 -4.91 -2.44
CA THR A 190 -21.28 -5.09 -3.84
C THR A 190 -20.14 -5.68 -4.67
N ILE A 191 -18.90 -5.21 -4.45
CA ILE A 191 -17.72 -5.73 -5.13
C ILE A 191 -17.47 -7.18 -4.71
N CYS A 192 -17.48 -7.51 -3.41
CA CYS A 192 -17.29 -8.87 -2.93
C CYS A 192 -18.30 -9.84 -3.54
N THR A 193 -19.57 -9.45 -3.62
CA THR A 193 -20.63 -10.25 -4.24
C THR A 193 -20.34 -10.51 -5.72
N LYS A 194 -19.98 -9.47 -6.49
CA LYS A 194 -19.66 -9.58 -7.91
C LYS A 194 -18.40 -10.39 -8.18
N VAL A 195 -17.36 -10.22 -7.36
CA VAL A 195 -16.11 -10.99 -7.47
C VAL A 195 -16.40 -12.46 -7.21
N SER A 196 -17.12 -12.79 -6.12
CA SER A 196 -17.50 -14.17 -5.81
C SER A 196 -18.31 -14.81 -6.93
N SER A 197 -19.34 -14.13 -7.46
CA SER A 197 -20.15 -14.67 -8.56
C SER A 197 -19.33 -14.90 -9.83
N GLN A 198 -18.44 -13.97 -10.19
CA GLN A 198 -17.58 -14.12 -11.36
C GLN A 198 -16.58 -15.27 -11.22
N PHE A 199 -16.00 -15.47 -10.03
CA PHE A 199 -15.10 -16.60 -9.78
C PHE A 199 -15.85 -17.94 -9.89
N GLN A 200 -17.05 -18.05 -9.32
CA GLN A 200 -17.89 -19.24 -9.41
C GLN A 200 -18.27 -19.57 -10.86
N GLU A 201 -18.61 -18.57 -11.67
CA GLU A 201 -18.95 -18.76 -13.08
C GLU A 201 -17.74 -19.14 -13.94
N ARG A 202 -16.58 -18.51 -13.72
CA ARG A 202 -15.41 -18.64 -14.61
C ARG A 202 -14.41 -19.72 -14.21
N ARG A 203 -14.40 -20.15 -12.95
CA ARG A 203 -13.45 -21.14 -12.41
C ARG A 203 -14.16 -22.38 -11.85
N CYS A 204 -15.29 -22.75 -12.45
CA CYS A 204 -16.04 -23.95 -12.07
C CYS A 204 -15.24 -25.26 -12.28
N ASP A 205 -14.13 -25.20 -13.02
CA ASP A 205 -13.12 -26.23 -13.19
C ASP A 205 -12.21 -26.43 -11.96
N GLU A 206 -12.15 -25.45 -11.05
CA GLU A 206 -11.31 -25.49 -9.84
C GLU A 206 -12.15 -25.21 -8.57
N PRO A 207 -13.00 -26.16 -8.13
CA PRO A 207 -13.94 -25.94 -7.04
C PRO A 207 -13.25 -25.60 -5.70
N SER A 208 -12.08 -26.18 -5.41
CA SER A 208 -11.34 -25.88 -4.18
C SER A 208 -10.84 -24.44 -4.12
N LEU A 209 -10.40 -23.87 -5.25
CA LEU A 209 -9.98 -22.47 -5.33
C LEU A 209 -11.19 -21.55 -5.15
N VAL A 210 -12.30 -21.88 -5.81
CA VAL A 210 -13.56 -21.11 -5.70
C VAL A 210 -14.06 -21.11 -4.26
N ASP A 211 -14.04 -22.25 -3.57
CA ASP A 211 -14.47 -22.37 -2.18
C ASP A 211 -13.58 -21.51 -1.26
N ALA A 212 -12.26 -21.59 -1.42
CA ALA A 212 -11.33 -20.88 -0.56
C ALA A 212 -11.39 -19.35 -0.76
N ILE A 213 -11.51 -18.88 -2.00
CA ILE A 213 -11.74 -17.44 -2.29
C ILE A 213 -13.09 -16.99 -1.72
N THR A 214 -14.13 -17.80 -1.88
CA THR A 214 -15.48 -17.50 -1.37
C THR A 214 -15.49 -17.43 0.17
N GLU A 215 -14.74 -18.30 0.85
CA GLU A 215 -14.57 -18.26 2.30
C GLU A 215 -13.93 -16.94 2.75
N TRP A 216 -12.82 -16.53 2.10
CA TRP A 216 -12.15 -15.27 2.44
C TRP A 216 -13.04 -14.06 2.18
N LEU A 217 -13.75 -14.03 1.04
CA LEU A 217 -14.70 -12.94 0.73
C LEU A 217 -15.87 -12.89 1.73
N SER A 218 -16.31 -14.05 2.22
CA SER A 218 -17.37 -14.14 3.24
C SER A 218 -16.89 -13.59 4.58
N TRP A 219 -15.66 -13.92 5.00
CA TRP A 219 -15.02 -13.33 6.18
C TRP A 219 -14.85 -11.81 6.04
N PHE A 220 -14.35 -11.33 4.89
CA PHE A 220 -14.20 -9.90 4.67
C PHE A 220 -15.58 -9.19 4.69
N SER A 221 -16.61 -9.82 4.12
CA SER A 221 -17.99 -9.32 4.18
C SER A 221 -18.57 -9.30 5.59
N SER A 222 -18.21 -10.24 6.48
CA SER A 222 -18.65 -10.19 7.87
C SER A 222 -18.00 -9.04 8.62
N LEU A 223 -16.71 -8.74 8.37
CA LEU A 223 -16.05 -7.56 8.95
C LEU A 223 -16.74 -6.25 8.55
N LEU A 224 -17.18 -6.14 7.29
CA LEU A 224 -17.94 -4.97 6.80
C LEU A 224 -19.29 -4.78 7.51
N GLN A 225 -19.90 -5.88 7.98
CA GLN A 225 -21.17 -5.87 8.70
C GLN A 225 -20.97 -5.59 10.20
N GLU A 226 -19.90 -6.11 10.81
CA GLU A 226 -19.52 -5.81 12.20
C GLU A 226 -19.15 -4.35 12.39
N GLY A 227 -18.51 -3.72 11.40
CA GLY A 227 -18.25 -2.27 11.39
C GLY A 227 -19.51 -1.39 11.34
N ARG A 228 -20.70 -1.96 11.08
CA ARG A 228 -21.98 -1.22 11.08
C ARG A 228 -22.67 -1.19 12.45
N ASP A 229 -22.16 -1.89 13.47
CA ASP A 229 -22.86 -1.98 14.75
C ASP A 229 -22.76 -0.65 15.52
N PRO A 230 -23.84 0.14 15.68
CA PRO A 230 -23.79 1.54 16.12
C PRO A 230 -23.68 1.68 17.66
N LYS A 231 -23.00 0.76 18.34
CA LYS A 231 -22.88 0.76 19.81
C LYS A 231 -21.56 1.34 20.35
N GLY A 232 -20.78 2.00 19.50
CA GLY A 232 -19.46 2.56 19.84
C GLY A 232 -19.40 4.06 20.11
N GLU A 233 -20.36 4.87 19.65
CA GLU A 233 -20.39 6.31 19.95
C GLU A 233 -21.25 6.57 21.19
N LYS A 234 -20.67 6.34 22.37
CA LYS A 234 -21.13 7.09 23.55
C LYS A 234 -20.65 8.51 23.37
N GLU A 235 -21.58 9.39 23.00
CA GLU A 235 -21.48 10.83 23.18
C GLU A 235 -20.79 11.13 24.51
N ALA A 236 -19.56 11.63 24.46
CA ALA A 236 -18.98 12.38 25.55
C ALA A 236 -19.74 13.70 25.64
N THR A 237 -20.93 13.66 26.24
CA THR A 237 -21.62 14.86 26.70
C THR A 237 -20.78 15.46 27.83
N SER A 238 -19.91 16.39 27.46
CA SER A 238 -19.27 17.31 28.38
C SER A 238 -20.35 18.12 29.10
N PRO A 239 -20.45 18.10 30.44
CA PRO A 239 -21.27 19.07 31.15
C PRO A 239 -20.53 20.41 31.14
N GLY A 240 -21.10 21.40 30.46
CA GLY A 240 -20.60 22.77 30.44
C GLY A 240 -20.49 23.38 31.85
N PRO A 241 -19.63 24.40 32.03
CA PRO A 241 -19.35 24.96 33.34
C PRO A 241 -20.58 25.69 33.90
N GLN A 242 -21.03 25.28 35.09
CA GLN A 242 -22.03 26.02 35.84
C GLN A 242 -21.39 27.28 36.45
N ILE A 243 -21.78 28.44 35.93
CA ILE A 243 -21.50 29.74 36.53
C ILE A 243 -22.42 29.87 37.77
N LYS A 244 -21.83 30.00 38.96
CA LYS A 244 -22.58 30.42 40.16
C LYS A 244 -22.72 31.95 40.16
N VAL A 245 -23.95 32.40 40.34
CA VAL A 245 -24.33 33.79 40.67
C VAL A 245 -23.92 34.09 42.11
#